data_AF-A0A971T1L4-F1
#
_entry.id   AF-A0A971T1L4-F1
#
_cell.length_a   1.000
_cell.length_b   1.000
_cell.length_c   1.000
_cell.angle_alpha   90.00
_cell.angle_beta   90.00
_cell.angle_gamma   90.00
#
_symmetry.space_group_name_H-M   'P 1'
#
loop_
_entity.id
_entity.type
_entity.pdbx_description
1 polymer ?
#
loop_
_entity_poly.entity_id
_entity_poly.type
_entity_poly.pdbx_seq_one_letter_code
_entity_poly.pdbx_strand_id
1 'polypeptide(L)'
;MKKGVILAMMVALALPALAAETFTDTQNINVTIWDTVLGSWSDSTTWHHQVPEEALGEITDATLTIKVKDFNAWDDNISIILNGEELGILTSNETVFSSADNEAMLTAFLASTPTTASITFRHDYCFDWLDYTTVLTSTLSATYNSTTLVEQAAAPVVVPAPGAILLAGIGTTLVGFLRRRRSL
;
A
#
# COMPACT_ATOMS: atom_id res chain seq x y z
N MET A 1 14.47 -37.76 -62.36
CA MET A 1 15.39 -37.13 -61.37
C MET A 1 14.56 -36.44 -60.31
N LYS A 2 14.92 -36.69 -59.04
CA LYS A 2 14.21 -36.30 -57.81
C LYS A 2 14.32 -34.81 -57.52
N LYS A 3 13.25 -34.14 -57.08
CA LYS A 3 13.30 -33.05 -56.08
C LYS A 3 12.02 -33.07 -55.23
N GLY A 4 12.10 -33.70 -54.05
CA GLY A 4 11.18 -33.49 -52.92
C GLY A 4 11.60 -32.22 -52.17
N VAL A 5 10.67 -31.32 -51.86
CA VAL A 5 9.90 -31.25 -50.60
C VAL A 5 10.81 -31.22 -49.36
N ILE A 6 11.04 -30.02 -48.83
CA ILE A 6 11.13 -29.76 -47.38
C ILE A 6 10.44 -28.39 -47.16
N LEU A 7 9.12 -28.43 -46.97
CA LEU A 7 8.37 -27.30 -46.44
C LEU A 7 8.43 -27.44 -44.92
N ALA A 8 9.33 -26.69 -44.31
CA ALA A 8 9.48 -26.61 -42.86
C ALA A 8 8.22 -25.96 -42.27
N MET A 9 7.35 -26.78 -41.71
CA MET A 9 6.19 -26.37 -40.94
C MET A 9 6.69 -25.87 -39.58
N MET A 10 7.18 -24.62 -39.53
CA MET A 10 7.35 -23.89 -38.28
C MET A 10 5.95 -23.54 -37.77
N VAL A 11 5.42 -24.38 -36.89
CA VAL A 11 4.31 -24.00 -36.02
C VAL A 11 4.88 -22.96 -35.05
N ALA A 12 4.67 -21.69 -35.38
CA ALA A 12 4.91 -20.60 -34.46
C ALA A 12 3.98 -20.79 -33.25
N LEU A 13 4.55 -21.26 -32.14
CA LEU A 13 3.93 -21.17 -30.82
C LEU A 13 3.84 -19.68 -30.47
N ALA A 14 2.73 -19.05 -30.86
CA ALA A 14 2.35 -17.75 -30.33
C ALA A 14 2.01 -17.95 -28.85
N LEU A 15 2.99 -17.71 -27.98
CA LEU A 15 2.74 -17.55 -26.55
C LEU A 15 1.83 -16.32 -26.39
N PRO A 16 0.60 -16.45 -25.86
CA PRO A 16 -0.15 -15.28 -25.45
C PRO A 16 0.65 -14.60 -24.34
N ALA A 17 0.99 -13.33 -24.53
CA ALA A 17 1.49 -12.50 -23.46
C ALA A 17 0.36 -12.37 -22.42
N LEU A 18 0.47 -13.09 -21.30
CA LEU A 18 -0.42 -12.89 -20.15
C LEU A 18 -0.13 -11.49 -19.61
N ALA A 19 -1.09 -10.58 -19.78
CA ALA A 19 -1.08 -9.30 -19.09
C ALA A 19 -1.43 -9.56 -17.63
N ALA A 20 -0.49 -9.29 -16.71
CA ALA A 20 -0.78 -9.34 -15.29
C ALA A 20 -1.88 -8.33 -14.98
N GLU A 21 -2.97 -8.80 -14.37
CA GLU A 21 -4.04 -7.94 -13.87
C GLU A 21 -3.60 -7.37 -12.53
N THR A 22 -3.46 -6.04 -12.45
CA THR A 22 -3.21 -5.32 -11.21
C THR A 22 -4.53 -4.97 -10.55
N PHE A 23 -4.72 -5.37 -9.29
CA PHE A 23 -5.86 -4.96 -8.49
C PHE A 23 -5.43 -3.87 -7.51
N THR A 24 -6.16 -2.75 -7.49
CA THR A 24 -5.97 -1.67 -6.52
C THR A 24 -7.09 -1.74 -5.51
N ASP A 25 -6.73 -1.91 -4.24
CA ASP A 25 -7.68 -1.91 -3.12
C ASP A 25 -7.42 -0.73 -2.19
N THR A 26 -8.49 -0.10 -1.72
CA THR A 26 -8.39 1.04 -0.81
C THR A 26 -8.45 0.52 0.64
N GLN A 27 -7.37 0.73 1.38
CA GLN A 27 -7.21 0.24 2.75
C GLN A 27 -7.05 1.41 3.73
N ASN A 28 -7.47 1.20 4.99
CA ASN A 28 -7.37 2.20 6.06
C ASN A 28 -6.53 1.66 7.22
N ILE A 29 -5.57 2.47 7.70
CA ILE A 29 -4.81 2.20 8.92
C ILE A 29 -5.23 3.24 9.96
N ASN A 30 -5.74 2.78 11.10
CA ASN A 30 -6.06 3.62 12.25
C ASN A 30 -5.10 3.31 13.39
N VAL A 31 -4.34 4.30 13.85
CA VAL A 31 -3.41 4.14 14.96
C VAL A 31 -3.72 5.16 16.05
N THR A 32 -3.87 4.66 17.28
CA THR A 32 -3.96 5.52 18.46
C THR A 32 -2.56 5.97 18.85
N ILE A 33 -2.32 7.28 18.88
CA ILE A 33 -1.01 7.86 19.17
C ILE A 33 -0.84 8.04 20.68
N TRP A 34 -1.78 8.74 21.30
CA TRP A 34 -1.81 9.06 22.73
C TRP A 34 -3.15 8.70 23.33
N ASP A 35 -3.10 7.95 24.43
CA ASP A 35 -4.21 7.66 25.32
C ASP A 35 -3.97 8.41 26.63
N THR A 36 -4.85 9.36 26.96
CA THR A 36 -4.80 10.17 28.19
C THR A 36 -3.44 10.83 28.49
N VAL A 37 -3.15 11.96 27.84
CA VAL A 37 -2.00 12.81 28.21
C VAL A 37 -2.47 13.86 29.20
N LEU A 38 -1.91 13.83 30.41
CA LEU A 38 -2.07 14.89 31.42
C LEU A 38 -0.82 15.76 31.38
N GLY A 39 -0.89 16.90 30.68
CA GLY A 39 0.18 17.88 30.71
C GLY A 39 -0.07 18.90 31.81
N SER A 40 0.75 18.88 32.85
CA SER A 40 1.04 20.08 33.64
C SER A 40 2.51 20.41 33.45
N TRP A 41 2.81 21.65 33.08
CA TRP A 41 4.17 22.19 32.97
C TRP A 41 5.04 21.64 31.81
N SER A 42 5.18 22.44 30.75
CA SER A 42 6.17 22.32 29.64
C SER A 42 6.51 20.90 29.15
N ASP A 43 5.56 19.97 29.14
CA ASP A 43 5.86 18.56 28.89
C ASP A 43 5.57 18.20 27.43
N SER A 44 6.60 17.89 26.66
CA SER A 44 6.39 17.38 25.30
C SER A 44 6.25 15.87 25.36
N THR A 45 5.11 15.33 24.94
CA THR A 45 4.99 13.89 24.69
C THR A 45 5.27 13.61 23.24
N THR A 46 6.10 12.59 22.98
CA THR A 46 6.49 12.18 21.63
C THR A 46 6.09 10.73 21.40
N TRP A 47 5.45 10.47 20.28
CA TRP A 47 5.09 9.15 19.81
C TRP A 47 5.87 8.82 18.55
N HIS A 48 6.34 7.58 18.47
CA HIS A 48 7.04 7.06 17.31
C HIS A 48 6.28 5.89 16.71
N HIS A 49 6.17 5.88 15.40
CA HIS A 49 5.55 4.80 14.66
C HIS A 49 6.23 4.60 13.33
N GLN A 50 6.24 3.37 12.87
CA GLN A 50 6.73 3.04 11.55
C GLN A 50 5.62 2.26 10.85
N VAL A 51 5.17 2.81 9.72
CA VAL A 51 4.20 2.14 8.87
C VAL A 51 4.86 0.87 8.33
N PRO A 52 4.18 -0.30 8.39
CA PRO A 52 4.73 -1.53 7.84
C PRO A 52 5.10 -1.37 6.37
N GLU A 53 6.26 -1.92 5.98
CA GLU A 53 6.77 -1.89 4.60
C GLU A 53 5.83 -2.62 3.61
N GLU A 54 4.84 -3.38 4.10
CA GLU A 54 3.83 -4.01 3.25
C GLU A 54 2.69 -3.04 2.84
N ALA A 55 2.59 -1.88 3.50
CA ALA A 55 1.64 -0.82 3.17
C ALA A 55 2.19 0.21 2.16
N LEU A 56 3.16 -0.20 1.31
CA LEU A 56 3.78 0.59 0.22
C LEU A 56 2.82 0.90 -0.95
N GLY A 57 1.54 1.09 -0.66
CA GLY A 57 0.60 1.68 -1.59
C GLY A 57 0.78 3.20 -1.70
N GLU A 58 0.25 3.80 -2.77
CA GLU A 58 0.16 5.25 -2.85
C GLU A 58 -0.87 5.72 -1.79
N ILE A 59 -0.39 6.50 -0.81
CA ILE A 59 -1.26 7.11 0.19
C ILE A 59 -2.01 8.24 -0.47
N THR A 60 -3.34 8.14 -0.49
CA THR A 60 -4.20 9.12 -1.14
C THR A 60 -4.69 10.17 -0.16
N ASP A 61 -4.80 9.81 1.12
CA ASP A 61 -5.30 10.70 2.16
C ASP A 61 -4.79 10.30 3.54
N ALA A 62 -4.56 11.28 4.41
CA ALA A 62 -4.17 11.09 5.79
C ALA A 62 -4.84 12.15 6.67
N THR A 63 -5.38 11.71 7.81
CA THR A 63 -6.05 12.56 8.78
C THR A 63 -5.53 12.28 10.19
N LEU A 64 -5.28 13.33 10.96
CA LEU A 64 -4.92 13.27 12.36
C LEU A 64 -6.04 13.93 13.15
N THR A 65 -6.77 13.13 13.92
CA THR A 65 -7.82 13.60 14.82
C THR A 65 -7.31 13.60 16.25
N ILE A 66 -7.34 14.75 16.91
CA ILE A 66 -6.98 14.88 18.32
C ILE A 66 -8.23 15.30 19.09
N LYS A 67 -8.60 14.50 20.08
CA LYS A 67 -9.71 14.79 21.00
C LYS A 67 -9.16 15.06 22.38
N VAL A 68 -9.56 16.20 22.93
CA VAL A 68 -9.17 16.71 24.23
C VAL A 68 -10.43 16.77 25.08
N LYS A 69 -10.34 16.29 26.32
CA LYS A 69 -11.44 16.39 27.29
C LYS A 69 -11.71 17.84 27.64
N ASP A 70 -10.61 18.53 27.95
CA ASP A 70 -10.60 19.87 28.47
C ASP A 70 -9.19 20.43 28.30
N PHE A 71 -9.11 21.71 27.97
CA PHE A 71 -7.87 22.47 27.97
C PHE A 71 -8.15 23.88 28.46
N ASN A 72 -7.35 24.33 29.42
CA ASN A 72 -7.30 25.73 29.81
C ASN A 72 -6.01 26.31 29.23
N ALA A 73 -6.17 27.18 28.23
CA ALA A 73 -5.06 27.83 27.55
C ALA A 73 -5.49 29.28 27.25
N TRP A 74 -5.50 30.12 28.28
CA TRP A 74 -6.05 31.49 28.19
C TRP A 74 -5.27 32.36 27.19
N ASP A 75 -3.98 32.10 27.05
CA ASP A 75 -3.04 32.70 26.12
C ASP A 75 -2.04 31.67 25.53
N ASP A 76 -2.10 30.44 26.02
CA ASP A 76 -1.19 29.37 25.62
C ASP A 76 -1.61 28.65 24.33
N ASN A 77 -0.61 28.12 23.64
CA ASN A 77 -0.82 27.35 22.42
C ASN A 77 -0.26 25.94 22.59
N ILE A 78 -1.10 24.96 22.22
CA ILE A 78 -0.72 23.56 22.16
C ILE A 78 -0.38 23.25 20.71
N SER A 79 0.91 23.26 20.38
CA SER A 79 1.39 22.98 19.04
C SER A 79 1.47 21.48 18.79
N ILE A 80 0.98 21.05 17.63
CA ILE A 80 1.08 19.69 17.12
C ILE A 80 2.19 19.67 16.09
N ILE A 81 3.18 18.83 16.32
CA ILE A 81 4.35 18.70 15.46
C ILE A 81 4.41 17.28 14.93
N LEU A 82 4.60 17.13 13.62
CA LEU A 82 4.77 15.86 12.94
C LEU A 82 6.09 15.89 12.17
N ASN A 83 6.99 14.94 12.44
CA ASN A 83 8.33 14.85 11.87
C ASN A 83 9.17 16.14 11.99
N GLY A 84 8.93 16.92 13.04
CA GLY A 84 9.62 18.20 13.28
C GLY A 84 8.97 19.42 12.60
N GLU A 85 7.88 19.23 11.85
CA GLU A 85 7.10 20.32 11.26
C GLU A 85 5.83 20.58 12.06
N GLU A 86 5.52 21.85 12.33
CA GLU A 86 4.31 22.24 13.05
C GLU A 86 3.09 22.12 12.12
N LEU A 87 2.20 21.18 12.42
CA LEU A 87 0.94 20.99 11.70
C LEU A 87 -0.08 22.10 12.03
N GLY A 88 -0.03 22.60 13.26
CA GLY A 88 -0.89 23.66 13.75
C GLY A 88 -1.10 23.59 15.25
N ILE A 89 -2.11 24.32 15.73
CA ILE A 89 -2.43 24.47 17.15
C ILE A 89 -3.80 23.86 17.47
N LEU A 90 -3.97 23.33 18.68
CA LEU A 90 -5.29 22.91 19.17
C LEU A 90 -6.11 24.15 19.52
N THR A 91 -7.23 24.34 18.81
CA THR A 91 -8.14 25.47 19.03
C THR A 91 -9.48 25.04 19.64
N SER A 92 -9.70 23.74 19.81
CA SER A 92 -10.98 23.16 20.20
C SER A 92 -10.79 21.79 20.84
N ASN A 93 -11.83 21.30 21.53
CA ASN A 93 -11.83 19.98 22.16
C ASN A 93 -11.69 18.83 21.14
N GLU A 94 -11.94 19.10 19.87
CA GLU A 94 -11.65 18.18 18.77
C GLU A 94 -11.04 19.00 17.65
N THR A 95 -9.84 18.61 17.22
CA THR A 95 -9.12 19.25 16.11
C THR A 95 -8.73 18.16 15.11
N VAL A 96 -8.96 18.44 13.83
CA VAL A 96 -8.66 17.53 12.73
C VAL A 96 -7.66 18.22 11.82
N PHE A 97 -6.53 17.56 11.59
CA PHE A 97 -5.55 17.95 10.58
C PHE A 97 -5.67 16.99 9.39
N SER A 98 -5.65 17.51 8.17
CA SER A 98 -5.82 16.73 6.95
C SER A 98 -4.62 16.92 6.02
N SER A 99 -4.27 15.88 5.26
CA SER A 99 -3.27 15.98 4.20
C SER A 99 -3.70 16.88 3.05
N ALA A 100 -5.00 17.15 2.89
CA ALA A 100 -5.49 18.12 1.91
C ALA A 100 -5.06 19.55 2.25
N ASP A 101 -4.89 19.84 3.54
CA ASP A 101 -4.47 21.16 4.04
C ASP A 101 -2.97 21.21 4.36
N ASN A 102 -2.32 20.06 4.52
CA ASN A 102 -0.92 19.97 4.94
C ASN A 102 -0.18 18.80 4.27
N GLU A 103 0.55 19.08 3.19
CA GLU A 103 1.32 18.09 2.42
C GLU A 103 2.39 17.35 3.26
N ALA A 104 2.86 17.95 4.36
CA ALA A 104 3.80 17.33 5.28
C ALA A 104 3.23 16.05 5.93
N MET A 105 1.90 15.99 6.11
CA MET A 105 1.23 14.79 6.63
C MET A 105 1.30 13.62 5.68
N LEU A 106 1.15 13.86 4.38
CA LEU A 106 1.28 12.83 3.36
C LEU A 106 2.72 12.29 3.35
N THR A 107 3.69 13.21 3.33
CA THR A 107 5.13 12.89 3.34
C THR A 107 5.54 12.11 4.60
N ALA A 108 4.96 12.43 5.76
CA ALA A 108 5.26 11.79 7.02
C ALA A 108 4.85 10.30 7.09
N PHE A 109 3.90 9.90 6.26
CA PHE A 109 3.44 8.51 6.12
C PHE A 109 4.06 7.79 4.91
N LEU A 110 4.45 8.53 3.87
CA LEU A 110 4.84 8.00 2.55
C LEU A 110 6.20 7.31 2.51
N ALA A 111 6.99 7.37 3.58
CA ALA A 111 8.26 6.68 3.64
C ALA A 111 8.24 5.76 4.85
N SER A 112 8.81 4.57 4.70
CA SER A 112 9.19 3.64 5.79
C SER A 112 10.12 4.26 6.85
N THR A 113 10.19 5.58 6.90
CA THR A 113 10.79 6.41 7.93
C THR A 113 9.92 6.39 9.19
N PRO A 114 10.54 6.36 10.38
CA PRO A 114 9.84 6.54 11.64
C PRO A 114 9.08 7.88 11.64
N THR A 115 7.76 7.82 11.68
CA THR A 115 6.89 8.97 11.92
C THR A 115 6.96 9.33 13.40
N THR A 116 7.24 10.59 13.69
CA THR A 116 7.31 11.14 15.04
C THR A 116 6.25 12.21 15.19
N ALA A 117 5.28 11.99 16.06
CA ALA A 117 4.29 13.01 16.43
C ALA A 117 4.64 13.54 17.82
N SER A 118 4.51 14.84 18.05
CA SER A 118 4.66 15.43 19.38
C SER A 118 3.63 16.51 19.65
N ILE A 119 3.14 16.55 20.88
CA ILE A 119 2.32 17.65 21.40
C ILE A 119 3.23 18.48 22.28
N THR A 120 3.30 19.79 22.02
CA THR A 120 4.11 20.74 22.79
C THR A 120 3.24 21.82 23.41
N PHE A 121 3.33 21.99 24.72
CA PHE A 121 2.68 23.07 25.45
C PHE A 121 3.64 24.26 25.53
N ARG A 122 3.29 25.36 24.85
CA ARG A 122 4.03 26.62 24.96
C ARG A 122 3.31 27.51 25.97
N HIS A 123 4.05 27.88 27.01
CA HIS A 123 3.60 28.81 28.06
C HIS A 123 4.35 30.14 27.88
N ASP A 124 3.66 31.27 27.85
CA ASP A 124 4.29 32.60 27.69
C ASP A 124 4.48 33.32 29.04
N TYR A 125 3.80 32.88 30.12
CA TYR A 125 3.83 33.58 31.41
C TYR A 125 4.24 32.72 32.62
N CYS A 126 4.83 33.41 33.60
CA CYS A 126 5.29 32.81 34.85
C CYS A 126 4.17 32.47 35.85
N PHE A 127 2.90 32.59 35.44
CA PHE A 127 1.71 32.37 36.28
C PHE A 127 0.72 31.33 35.71
N ASP A 128 1.20 30.39 34.88
CA ASP A 128 0.38 29.34 34.23
C ASP A 128 0.31 28.01 34.99
N TRP A 129 0.59 28.02 36.30
CA TRP A 129 0.32 26.91 37.23
C TRP A 129 -1.12 26.35 37.25
N LEU A 130 -2.08 27.00 36.59
CA LEU A 130 -3.47 26.54 36.47
C LEU A 130 -3.81 25.99 35.08
N ASP A 131 -2.88 26.07 34.13
CA ASP A 131 -3.14 25.62 32.77
C ASP A 131 -2.88 24.12 32.66
N TYR A 132 -3.82 23.46 32.01
CA TYR A 132 -3.82 22.01 31.87
C TYR A 132 -4.45 21.64 30.55
N THR A 133 -4.00 20.51 30.02
CA THR A 133 -4.66 19.85 28.90
C THR A 133 -4.78 18.37 29.20
N THR A 134 -5.97 17.84 28.94
CA THR A 134 -6.20 16.39 29.01
C THR A 134 -6.56 15.86 27.62
N VAL A 135 -5.59 15.31 26.91
CA VAL A 135 -5.84 14.64 25.62
C VAL A 135 -6.52 13.32 25.91
N LEU A 136 -7.73 13.07 25.41
CA LEU A 136 -8.42 11.79 25.59
C LEU A 136 -7.86 10.75 24.64
N THR A 137 -7.92 11.06 23.36
CA THR A 137 -7.58 10.15 22.28
C THR A 137 -7.01 10.95 21.14
N SER A 138 -5.95 10.43 20.54
CA SER A 138 -5.45 10.92 19.26
C SER A 138 -5.38 9.75 18.29
N THR A 139 -5.99 9.92 17.14
CA THR A 139 -6.08 8.89 16.12
C THR A 139 -5.54 9.43 14.83
N LEU A 140 -4.55 8.72 14.31
CA LEU A 140 -4.00 8.97 12.99
C LEU A 140 -4.57 7.92 12.05
N SER A 141 -5.24 8.38 10.99
CA SER A 141 -5.87 7.55 9.97
C SER A 141 -5.21 7.83 8.63
N ALA A 142 -4.78 6.80 7.92
CA ALA A 142 -4.28 6.93 6.55
C ALA A 142 -5.01 5.98 5.61
N THR A 143 -5.36 6.48 4.44
CA THR A 143 -5.97 5.75 3.34
C THR A 143 -4.95 5.55 2.24
N TYR A 144 -4.73 4.30 1.85
CA TYR A 144 -3.74 3.94 0.84
C TYR A 144 -4.29 2.94 -0.16
N ASN A 145 -3.78 3.03 -1.38
CA ASN A 145 -4.09 2.13 -2.47
C ASN A 145 -3.07 0.98 -2.49
N SER A 146 -3.45 -0.16 -1.91
CA SER A 146 -2.62 -1.37 -2.00
C SER A 146 -2.73 -1.96 -3.40
N THR A 147 -1.59 -2.12 -4.08
CA THR A 147 -1.54 -2.84 -5.35
C THR A 147 -1.13 -4.27 -5.07
N THR A 148 -2.07 -5.19 -5.24
CA THR A 148 -1.75 -6.63 -5.17
C THR A 148 -1.58 -7.16 -6.58
N LEU A 149 -0.42 -7.75 -6.85
CA LEU A 149 -0.23 -8.53 -8.06
C LEU A 149 -0.95 -9.85 -7.88
N VAL A 150 -2.09 -10.01 -8.55
CA VAL A 150 -2.71 -11.33 -8.65
C VAL A 150 -1.84 -12.12 -9.60
N GLU A 151 -1.12 -13.11 -9.07
CA GLU A 151 -0.37 -14.04 -9.88
C GLU A 151 -1.39 -14.81 -10.75
N GLN A 152 -1.52 -14.36 -12.00
CA GLN A 152 -2.43 -15.01 -12.94
C GLN A 152 -1.90 -16.42 -13.14
N ALA A 153 -2.69 -17.41 -12.71
CA ALA A 153 -2.33 -18.82 -12.82
C ALA A 153 -1.82 -19.08 -14.23
N ALA A 154 -0.58 -19.55 -14.35
CA ALA A 154 0.06 -19.79 -15.63
C ALA A 154 -0.91 -20.60 -16.50
N ALA A 155 -1.17 -20.11 -17.73
CA ALA A 155 -2.06 -20.80 -18.64
C ALA A 155 -1.67 -22.29 -18.67
N PRO A 156 -2.64 -23.22 -18.53
CA PRO A 156 -2.32 -24.63 -18.45
C PRO A 156 -1.48 -24.99 -19.66
N VAL A 157 -0.24 -25.43 -19.44
CA VAL A 157 0.61 -25.93 -20.51
C VAL A 157 -0.17 -27.06 -21.15
N VAL A 158 -0.59 -26.87 -22.40
CA VAL A 158 -1.33 -27.89 -23.15
C VAL A 158 -0.34 -29.02 -23.44
N VAL A 159 -0.22 -29.94 -22.48
CA VAL A 159 0.53 -31.18 -22.67
C VAL A 159 -0.35 -32.07 -23.55
N PRO A 160 0.07 -32.41 -24.77
CA PRO A 160 -0.69 -33.32 -25.61
C PRO A 160 -0.92 -34.61 -24.82
N ALA A 161 -2.18 -35.06 -24.76
CA ALA A 161 -2.48 -36.33 -24.11
C ALA A 161 -1.56 -37.43 -24.67
N PRO A 162 -0.99 -38.32 -23.85
CA PRO A 162 -0.08 -39.36 -24.34
C PRO A 162 -0.65 -40.16 -25.52
N GLY A 163 -1.97 -40.34 -25.56
CA GLY A 163 -2.69 -40.96 -26.67
C GLY A 163 -2.67 -40.17 -27.98
N ALA A 164 -2.62 -38.84 -27.95
CA ALA A 164 -2.54 -38.00 -29.15
C ALA A 164 -1.17 -38.13 -29.85
N ILE A 165 -0.09 -38.24 -29.07
CA ILE A 165 1.26 -38.50 -29.59
C ILE A 165 1.31 -39.88 -30.25
N LEU A 166 0.72 -40.88 -29.59
CA LEU A 166 0.63 -42.24 -30.12
C LEU A 166 -0.22 -42.32 -31.40
N LEU A 167 -1.38 -41.65 -31.44
CA LEU A 167 -2.23 -41.57 -32.63
C LEU A 167 -1.51 -40.87 -33.79
N ALA A 168 -0.77 -39.79 -33.52
CA ALA A 168 0.04 -39.11 -34.54
C ALA A 168 1.13 -40.04 -35.11
N GLY A 169 1.78 -40.84 -34.26
CA GLY A 169 2.75 -41.85 -34.69
C GLY A 169 2.13 -42.96 -35.55
N ILE A 170 0.96 -43.48 -35.15
CA ILE A 170 0.25 -44.50 -35.93
C ILE A 170 -0.24 -43.93 -37.27
N GLY A 171 -0.81 -42.72 -37.26
CA GLY A 171 -1.31 -42.07 -38.48
C GLY A 171 -0.20 -41.84 -39.51
N THR A 172 0.97 -41.37 -39.08
CA THR A 172 2.10 -41.11 -39.98
C THR A 172 2.70 -42.40 -40.56
N THR A 173 2.80 -43.47 -39.77
CA THR A 173 3.29 -44.77 -40.25
C THR A 173 2.31 -45.43 -41.22
N LEU A 174 1.01 -45.39 -40.95
CA LEU A 174 -0.03 -45.93 -41.83
C LEU A 174 -0.08 -45.20 -43.18
N VAL A 175 -0.05 -43.86 -43.17
CA VAL A 175 -0.03 -43.05 -44.39
C VAL A 175 1.25 -43.31 -45.20
N GLY A 176 2.40 -43.41 -44.54
CA GLY A 176 3.66 -43.78 -45.19
C GLY A 176 3.61 -45.17 -45.85
N PHE A 177 3.03 -46.16 -45.17
CA PHE A 177 2.85 -47.51 -45.69
C PHE A 177 1.91 -47.57 -46.90
N LEU A 178 0.75 -46.91 -46.81
CA LEU A 178 -0.21 -46.86 -47.91
C LEU A 178 0.37 -46.15 -49.15
N ARG A 179 1.14 -45.08 -48.94
CA ARG A 179 1.83 -44.39 -50.05
C ARG A 179 2.86 -45.29 -50.73
N ARG A 180 3.59 -46.12 -49.97
CA ARG A 180 4.57 -47.07 -50.51
C ARG A 180 3.92 -48.21 -51.31
N ARG A 181 2.74 -48.68 -50.89
CA ARG A 181 1.98 -49.71 -51.62
C ARG A 181 1.34 -49.20 -52.90
N ARG A 182 1.10 -47.90 -53.03
CA ARG A 182 0.52 -47.31 -54.24
C ARG A 182 1.55 -47.01 -55.34
N SER A 183 2.84 -47.04 -55.02
CA SER A 183 3.95 -46.82 -55.96
C SER A 183 4.63 -48.11 -56.45
N LEU A 184 4.17 -49.27 -55.97
CA LEU A 184 4.54 -50.61 -56.44
C LEU A 184 3.39 -51.12 -57.32
#